data_AF-A0A2E0I755-F1
#
_entry.id   AF-A0A2E0I755-F1
#
_cell.length_a   1.000
_cell.length_b   1.000
_cell.length_c   1.000
_cell.angle_alpha   90.00
_cell.angle_beta   90.00
_cell.angle_gamma   90.00
#
_symmetry.space_group_name_H-M   'P 1'
#
loop_
_entity.id
_entity.type
_entity.pdbx_description
1 polymer ?
#
loop_
_entity_poly.entity_id
_entity_poly.type
_entity_poly.pdbx_seq_one_letter_code
_entity_poly.pdbx_strand_id
1 'polypeptide(L)'
;MSTNADVKTNELKNIDSEFVYELTDLDQIRDALAEYSRAEDENNALYEQKRRAMLDSVELRFLACDTDSDDTLDVFEVTQCLPQVARRFRDVDIDNDNVITLDEIAILAKNYEKRVKELNKETLASEKNKQDPAAFKKEVQTKKDL
;
A
#
# COMPACT_ATOMS: atom_id res chain seq x y z
N MET A 1 54.34 10.14 42.58
CA MET A 1 54.44 10.74 41.23
C MET A 1 53.70 9.82 40.28
N SER A 2 52.55 10.26 39.79
CA SER A 2 51.72 9.54 38.81
C SER A 2 52.41 9.49 37.46
N THR A 3 52.41 8.34 36.80
CA THR A 3 52.69 8.23 35.37
C THR A 3 51.77 7.22 34.71
N ASN A 4 50.88 7.79 33.89
CA ASN A 4 50.48 7.39 32.54
C ASN A 4 49.57 6.17 32.36
N ALA A 5 48.40 6.51 31.83
CA ALA A 5 47.35 5.66 31.32
C ALA A 5 47.77 5.04 29.99
N ASP A 6 47.56 3.74 29.84
CA ASP A 6 47.38 3.11 28.54
C ASP A 6 45.96 2.55 28.50
N VAL A 7 45.07 3.34 27.87
CA VAL A 7 43.72 2.95 27.51
C VAL A 7 43.84 1.79 26.52
N LYS A 8 43.35 0.60 26.90
CA LYS A 8 43.11 -0.50 25.97
C LYS A 8 42.18 0.01 24.87
N THR A 9 42.73 0.26 23.70
CA THR A 9 41.96 0.48 22.48
C THR A 9 41.28 -0.83 22.15
N ASN A 10 40.00 -0.92 22.53
CA ASN A 10 39.10 -1.98 22.10
C ASN A 10 39.13 -2.06 20.57
N GLU A 11 39.40 -3.27 20.12
CA GLU A 11 39.24 -3.81 18.79
C GLU A 11 38.17 -3.07 17.98
N LEU A 12 38.63 -2.29 16.99
CA LEU A 12 37.80 -1.88 15.87
C LEU A 12 37.34 -3.17 15.17
N LYS A 13 36.11 -3.57 15.48
CA LYS A 13 35.38 -4.61 14.78
C LYS A 13 35.41 -4.27 13.29
N ASN A 14 36.03 -5.14 12.50
CA ASN A 14 35.67 -5.30 11.09
C ASN A 14 34.16 -5.49 11.05
N ILE A 15 33.44 -4.47 10.60
CA ILE A 15 32.02 -4.57 10.32
C ILE A 15 31.95 -5.11 8.89
N ASP A 16 31.42 -6.32 8.81
CA ASP A 16 31.35 -7.16 7.63
C ASP A 16 30.75 -6.41 6.44
N SER A 17 31.48 -6.49 5.33
CA SER A 17 31.18 -5.94 3.99
C SER A 17 29.89 -6.44 3.34
N GLU A 18 29.08 -7.21 4.06
CA GLU A 18 27.81 -7.79 3.58
C GLU A 18 26.61 -6.88 3.85
N PHE A 19 26.67 -6.02 4.88
CA PHE A 19 25.58 -5.08 5.21
C PHE A 19 25.57 -3.81 4.32
N VAL A 20 26.67 -3.55 3.60
CA VAL A 20 26.83 -2.34 2.76
C VAL A 20 26.18 -2.51 1.37
N TYR A 21 26.00 -3.75 0.90
CA TYR A 21 25.39 -4.04 -0.41
C TYR A 21 23.85 -3.84 -0.41
N GLU A 22 23.14 -4.08 0.70
CA GLU A 22 21.68 -3.86 0.77
C GLU A 22 21.29 -2.36 0.75
N LEU A 23 22.15 -1.48 1.26
CA LEU A 23 21.90 -0.04 1.29
C LEU A 23 22.04 0.61 -0.10
N THR A 24 23.03 0.18 -0.89
CA THR A 24 23.25 0.69 -2.25
C THR A 24 22.15 0.27 -3.20
N ASP A 25 21.55 -0.91 -3.00
CA ASP A 25 20.50 -1.44 -3.86
C ASP A 25 19.16 -0.75 -3.56
N LEU A 26 18.87 -0.43 -2.29
CA LEU A 26 17.69 0.36 -1.92
C LEU A 26 17.73 1.77 -2.50
N ASP A 27 18.88 2.43 -2.47
CA ASP A 27 19.05 3.77 -3.06
C ASP A 27 18.91 3.72 -4.59
N GLN A 28 19.49 2.72 -5.24
CA GLN A 28 19.31 2.50 -6.69
C GLN A 28 17.84 2.23 -7.06
N ILE A 29 17.13 1.41 -6.27
CA ILE A 29 15.69 1.17 -6.46
C ILE A 29 14.91 2.48 -6.26
N ARG A 30 15.24 3.27 -5.24
CA ARG A 30 14.58 4.55 -4.96
C ARG A 30 14.77 5.53 -6.12
N ASP A 31 15.97 5.64 -6.64
CA ASP A 31 16.31 6.55 -7.74
C ASP A 31 15.70 6.08 -9.06
N ALA A 32 15.72 4.77 -9.36
CA ALA A 32 15.05 4.20 -10.53
C ALA A 32 13.52 4.38 -10.47
N LEU A 33 12.91 4.23 -9.29
CA LEU A 33 11.48 4.52 -9.09
C LEU A 33 11.18 6.02 -9.25
N ALA A 34 12.07 6.90 -8.77
CA ALA A 34 11.93 8.33 -8.95
C ALA A 34 12.04 8.73 -10.43
N GLU A 35 12.99 8.16 -11.16
CA GLU A 35 13.16 8.38 -12.60
C GLU A 35 11.96 7.85 -13.39
N TYR A 36 11.49 6.63 -13.10
CA TYR A 36 10.28 6.07 -13.71
C TYR A 36 9.03 6.91 -13.41
N SER A 37 8.90 7.42 -12.18
CA SER A 37 7.78 8.31 -11.80
C SER A 37 7.83 9.67 -12.51
N ARG A 38 9.00 10.11 -12.98
CA ARG A 38 9.19 11.36 -13.73
C ARG A 38 9.16 11.15 -15.24
N ALA A 39 9.42 9.93 -15.71
CA ALA A 39 9.34 9.58 -17.12
C ALA A 39 7.88 9.72 -17.60
N GLU A 40 7.69 10.43 -18.71
CA GLU A 40 6.39 10.65 -19.38
C GLU A 40 5.93 9.38 -20.13
N ASP A 41 6.01 8.22 -19.48
CA ASP A 41 5.38 7.00 -20.01
C ASP A 41 3.85 7.15 -19.91
N GLU A 42 3.13 6.82 -20.97
CA GLU A 42 1.67 6.93 -21.08
C GLU A 42 0.93 6.22 -19.92
N ASN A 43 1.52 5.12 -19.43
CA ASN A 43 1.01 4.38 -18.27
C ASN A 43 1.17 5.14 -16.94
N ASN A 44 2.27 5.88 -16.77
CA ASN A 44 2.53 6.68 -15.58
C ASN A 44 1.56 7.88 -15.53
N ALA A 45 1.37 8.56 -16.66
CA ALA A 45 0.39 9.65 -16.79
C ALA A 45 -1.04 9.19 -16.47
N LEU A 46 -1.45 8.01 -16.98
CA LEU A 46 -2.76 7.43 -16.68
C LEU A 46 -2.92 7.08 -15.19
N TYR A 47 -1.87 6.56 -14.57
CA TYR A 47 -1.88 6.23 -13.14
C TYR A 47 -2.09 7.49 -12.29
N GLU A 48 -1.31 8.54 -12.55
CA GLU A 48 -1.43 9.81 -11.85
C GLU A 48 -2.80 10.46 -12.07
N GLN A 49 -3.34 10.40 -13.29
CA GLN A 49 -4.69 10.91 -13.57
C GLN A 49 -5.77 10.17 -12.75
N LYS A 50 -5.72 8.85 -12.71
CA LYS A 50 -6.66 8.04 -11.91
C LYS A 50 -6.52 8.33 -10.42
N ARG A 51 -5.29 8.50 -9.94
CA ARG A 51 -5.00 8.84 -8.54
C ARG A 51 -5.61 10.19 -8.19
N ARG A 52 -5.42 11.21 -9.03
CA ARG A 52 -6.01 12.54 -8.84
C ARG A 52 -7.54 12.47 -8.83
N ALA A 53 -8.15 11.85 -9.83
CA ALA A 53 -9.61 11.71 -9.88
C ALA A 53 -10.19 10.99 -8.65
N MET A 54 -9.47 10.00 -8.10
CA MET A 54 -9.86 9.35 -6.86
C MET A 54 -9.79 10.31 -5.66
N LEU A 55 -8.71 11.06 -5.50
CA LEU A 55 -8.58 12.06 -4.43
C LEU A 55 -9.62 13.16 -4.54
N ASP A 56 -9.82 13.73 -5.74
CA ASP A 56 -10.82 14.76 -6.00
C ASP A 56 -12.23 14.26 -5.64
N SER A 57 -12.53 12.98 -5.94
CA SER A 57 -13.83 12.39 -5.61
C SER A 57 -14.05 12.20 -4.10
N VAL A 58 -12.97 11.99 -3.34
CA VAL A 58 -13.01 11.88 -1.89
C VAL A 58 -13.21 13.25 -1.26
N GLU A 59 -12.45 14.24 -1.72
CA GLU A 59 -12.57 15.64 -1.28
C GLU A 59 -13.97 16.21 -1.54
N LEU A 60 -14.52 16.00 -2.74
CA LEU A 60 -15.87 16.45 -3.07
C LEU A 60 -16.92 15.87 -2.11
N ARG A 61 -16.78 14.59 -1.74
CA ARG A 61 -17.69 13.94 -0.78
C ARG A 61 -17.48 14.45 0.63
N PHE A 62 -16.23 14.71 1.02
CA PHE A 62 -15.92 15.29 2.32
C PHE A 62 -16.60 16.66 2.48
N LEU A 63 -16.35 17.57 1.55
CA LEU A 63 -16.92 18.92 1.54
C LEU A 63 -18.45 18.94 1.43
N ALA A 64 -19.04 17.94 0.77
CA ALA A 64 -20.49 17.82 0.70
C ALA A 64 -21.13 17.38 2.03
N CYS A 65 -20.34 16.76 2.91
CA CYS A 65 -20.79 16.26 4.21
C CYS A 65 -20.47 17.23 5.36
N ASP A 66 -19.46 18.08 5.19
CA ASP A 66 -19.08 19.13 6.14
C ASP A 66 -20.11 20.26 6.08
N THR A 67 -21.03 20.28 7.04
CA THR A 67 -22.18 21.19 7.02
C THR A 67 -21.92 22.50 7.72
N ASP A 68 -20.99 22.52 8.67
CA ASP A 68 -20.61 23.73 9.41
C ASP A 68 -19.29 24.36 8.92
N SER A 69 -18.66 23.74 7.92
CA SER A 69 -17.46 24.22 7.22
C SER A 69 -16.26 24.38 8.15
N ASP A 70 -16.06 23.41 9.04
CA ASP A 70 -14.95 23.39 10.00
C ASP A 70 -13.74 22.54 9.56
N ASP A 71 -13.75 22.05 8.31
CA ASP A 71 -12.74 21.18 7.71
C ASP A 71 -12.60 19.81 8.42
N THR A 72 -13.57 19.44 9.26
CA THR A 72 -13.66 18.14 9.91
C THR A 72 -15.05 17.54 9.72
N LEU A 73 -15.20 16.25 10.02
CA LEU A 73 -16.51 15.60 10.03
C LEU A 73 -16.72 14.94 11.38
N ASP A 74 -17.74 15.41 12.10
CA ASP A 74 -18.10 14.82 13.39
C ASP A 74 -18.89 13.50 13.22
N VAL A 75 -19.14 12.81 14.33
CA VAL A 75 -19.89 11.54 14.29
C VAL A 75 -21.27 11.71 13.65
N PHE A 76 -21.95 12.84 13.89
CA PHE A 76 -23.28 13.09 13.36
C PHE A 76 -23.24 13.27 11.82
N GLU A 77 -22.39 14.15 11.32
CA GLU A 77 -22.20 14.41 9.89
C GLU A 77 -21.79 13.14 9.13
N VAL A 78 -20.82 12.40 9.68
CA VAL A 78 -20.37 11.13 9.11
C VAL A 78 -21.52 10.10 9.09
N THR A 79 -22.36 10.04 10.13
CA THR A 79 -23.51 9.10 10.13
C THR A 79 -24.57 9.43 9.09
N GLN A 80 -24.82 10.71 8.82
CA GLN A 80 -25.81 11.14 7.82
C GLN A 80 -25.31 10.92 6.39
N CYS A 81 -24.04 11.28 6.14
CA CYS A 81 -23.54 11.45 4.79
C CYS A 81 -22.60 10.31 4.34
N LEU A 82 -21.90 9.67 5.28
CA LEU A 82 -20.90 8.62 5.01
C LEU A 82 -21.16 7.35 5.87
N PRO A 83 -22.29 6.64 5.65
CA PRO A 83 -22.70 5.54 6.55
C PRO A 83 -21.70 4.38 6.64
N GLN A 84 -20.86 4.15 5.61
CA GLN A 84 -19.82 3.14 5.67
C GLN A 84 -18.61 3.57 6.51
N VAL A 85 -18.28 4.87 6.48
CA VAL A 85 -17.23 5.47 7.32
C VAL A 85 -17.71 5.48 8.77
N ALA A 86 -18.97 5.87 9.01
CA ALA A 86 -19.58 5.88 10.34
C ALA A 86 -19.48 4.53 11.06
N ARG A 87 -19.71 3.40 10.35
CA ARG A 87 -19.60 2.05 10.91
C ARG A 87 -18.21 1.70 11.40
N ARG A 88 -17.20 2.36 10.85
CA ARG A 88 -15.79 2.16 11.15
C ARG A 88 -15.16 3.44 11.69
N PHE A 89 -15.95 4.32 12.31
CA PHE A 89 -15.50 5.64 12.71
C PHE A 89 -14.16 5.58 13.46
N ARG A 90 -14.04 4.69 14.44
CA ARG A 90 -12.82 4.45 15.23
C ARG A 90 -11.63 3.84 14.47
N ASP A 91 -11.87 3.23 13.32
CA ASP A 91 -10.79 2.76 12.46
C ASP A 91 -10.27 3.90 11.55
N VAL A 92 -11.07 4.96 11.36
CA VAL A 92 -10.77 6.10 10.49
C VAL A 92 -10.19 7.27 11.28
N ASP A 93 -10.77 7.55 12.45
CA ASP A 93 -10.30 8.47 13.48
C ASP A 93 -9.01 7.89 14.10
N ILE A 94 -7.86 8.22 13.51
CA ILE A 94 -6.56 7.60 13.82
C ILE A 94 -6.00 8.19 15.11
N ASP A 95 -6.17 9.49 15.33
CA ASP A 95 -5.66 10.19 16.51
C ASP A 95 -6.64 10.19 17.70
N ASN A 96 -7.86 9.70 17.49
CA ASN A 96 -8.91 9.49 18.51
C ASN A 96 -9.44 10.80 19.10
N ASP A 97 -9.50 11.86 18.31
CA ASP A 97 -10.04 13.16 18.74
C ASP A 97 -11.57 13.29 18.59
N ASN A 98 -12.21 12.26 18.01
CA ASN A 98 -13.65 12.16 17.72
C ASN A 98 -14.15 13.00 16.55
N VAL A 99 -13.25 13.53 15.73
CA VAL A 99 -13.59 14.09 14.42
C VAL A 99 -12.81 13.34 13.35
N ILE A 100 -13.20 13.51 12.08
CA ILE A 100 -12.48 12.90 10.96
C ILE A 100 -12.04 14.02 10.03
N THR A 101 -10.74 14.06 9.76
CA THR A 101 -10.13 15.00 8.82
C THR A 101 -10.05 14.40 7.40
N LEU A 102 -9.88 15.25 6.40
CA LEU A 102 -9.71 14.82 5.01
C LEU A 102 -8.53 13.84 4.85
N ASP A 103 -7.42 14.11 5.56
CA ASP A 103 -6.21 13.30 5.50
C ASP A 103 -6.45 11.87 5.99
N GLU A 104 -7.25 11.69 7.03
CA GLU A 104 -7.62 10.38 7.57
C GLU A 104 -8.46 9.56 6.57
N ILE A 105 -9.40 10.20 5.88
CA ILE A 105 -10.16 9.54 4.81
C ILE A 105 -9.25 9.19 3.61
N ALA A 106 -8.30 10.05 3.27
CA ALA A 106 -7.33 9.78 2.21
C ALA A 106 -6.42 8.58 2.56
N ILE A 107 -6.00 8.46 3.82
CA ILE A 107 -5.26 7.29 4.33
C ILE A 107 -6.11 6.02 4.18
N LEU A 108 -7.40 6.08 4.53
CA LEU A 108 -8.32 4.95 4.37
C LEU A 108 -8.49 4.53 2.90
N ALA A 109 -8.66 5.50 1.99
CA ALA A 109 -8.79 5.24 0.56
C ALA A 109 -7.52 4.55 0.00
N LYS A 110 -6.34 5.02 0.40
CA LYS A 110 -5.05 4.42 0.04
C LYS A 110 -4.91 2.99 0.58
N ASN A 111 -5.31 2.76 1.83
CA ASN A 111 -5.26 1.43 2.44
C ASN A 111 -6.22 0.45 1.77
N TYR A 112 -7.39 0.93 1.33
CA TYR A 112 -8.32 0.14 0.54
C TYR A 112 -7.73 -0.26 -0.82
N GLU A 113 -7.11 0.69 -1.55
CA GLU A 113 -6.46 0.41 -2.83
C GLU A 113 -5.36 -0.66 -2.70
N LYS A 114 -4.51 -0.55 -1.66
CA LYS A 114 -3.49 -1.57 -1.36
C LYS A 114 -4.10 -2.95 -1.13
N ARG A 115 -5.13 -3.03 -0.29
CA ARG A 115 -5.80 -4.29 0.03
C ARG A 115 -6.45 -4.93 -1.20
N VAL A 116 -7.09 -4.15 -2.06
CA VAL A 116 -7.65 -4.64 -3.33
C VAL A 116 -6.54 -5.14 -4.27
N LYS A 117 -5.41 -4.44 -4.36
CA LYS A 117 -4.26 -4.89 -5.15
C LYS A 117 -3.68 -6.21 -4.64
N GLU A 118 -3.59 -6.40 -3.32
CA GLU A 118 -3.12 -7.64 -2.69
C GLU A 118 -4.09 -8.79 -2.95
N LEU A 119 -5.38 -8.60 -2.70
CA LEU A 119 -6.41 -9.61 -2.98
C LEU A 119 -6.42 -10.04 -4.45
N ASN A 120 -6.26 -9.09 -5.38
CA ASN A 120 -6.18 -9.38 -6.80
C ASN A 120 -4.92 -10.18 -7.18
N LYS A 121 -3.79 -9.97 -6.49
CA LYS A 121 -2.58 -10.78 -6.70
C LYS A 121 -2.78 -12.21 -6.20
N GLU A 122 -3.41 -12.38 -5.04
CA GLU A 122 -3.71 -13.69 -4.46
C GLU A 122 -4.71 -14.50 -5.30
N THR A 123 -5.75 -13.86 -5.85
CA THR A 123 -6.69 -14.52 -6.78
C THR A 123 -5.99 -14.93 -8.08
N LEU A 124 -5.17 -14.06 -8.68
CA LEU A 124 -4.38 -14.41 -9.87
C LEU A 124 -3.37 -15.55 -9.60
N ALA A 125 -2.77 -15.61 -8.41
CA ALA A 125 -1.84 -16.68 -8.03
C ALA A 125 -2.55 -18.03 -7.78
N SER A 126 -3.77 -17.99 -7.21
CA SER A 126 -4.58 -19.18 -6.97
C SER A 126 -5.28 -19.72 -8.23
N GLU A 127 -5.55 -18.87 -9.23
CA GLU A 127 -6.04 -19.30 -10.54
C GLU A 127 -4.95 -19.97 -11.40
N LYS A 128 -3.70 -19.47 -11.34
CA LYS A 128 -2.55 -20.11 -12.02
C LYS A 128 -2.27 -21.53 -11.51
N ASN A 129 -2.52 -21.82 -10.24
CA ASN A 129 -2.39 -23.16 -9.67
C ASN A 129 -3.54 -24.13 -10.05
N LYS A 130 -4.64 -23.65 -10.65
CA LYS A 130 -5.73 -24.52 -11.14
C LYS A 130 -5.57 -24.90 -12.62
N GLN A 131 -4.61 -24.33 -13.33
CA GLN A 131 -4.34 -24.63 -14.74
C GLN A 131 -3.10 -25.53 -14.89
N ASP A 132 -3.07 -26.68 -14.20
CA ASP A 132 -2.24 -27.81 -14.61
C ASP A 132 -3.02 -28.68 -15.62
N PRO A 133 -2.56 -28.81 -16.88
CA PRO A 133 -3.30 -29.49 -17.96
C PRO A 133 -3.15 -31.03 -17.92
N ALA A 134 -3.28 -31.65 -16.75
CA ALA A 134 -3.15 -33.12 -16.61
C ALA A 134 -4.49 -33.89 -16.67
N ALA A 135 -5.64 -33.21 -16.72
CA ALA A 135 -6.95 -33.87 -16.66
C ALA A 135 -7.62 -34.14 -18.02
N PHE A 136 -7.00 -33.83 -19.17
CA PHE A 136 -7.60 -34.07 -20.50
C PHE A 136 -6.99 -35.28 -21.24
N LYS A 137 -6.59 -36.33 -20.53
CA LYS A 137 -6.22 -37.63 -21.13
C LYS A 137 -6.85 -38.78 -20.35
N LYS A 138 -8.18 -38.94 -20.42
CA LYS A 138 -8.84 -40.22 -20.05
C LYS A 138 -10.28 -40.37 -20.56
N GLU A 139 -10.59 -39.91 -21.77
CA GLU A 139 -11.83 -40.34 -22.47
C GLU A 139 -11.58 -40.55 -23.97
N VAL A 140 -10.62 -41.41 -24.34
CA VAL A 140 -10.52 -41.96 -25.72
C VAL A 140 -10.21 -43.47 -25.73
N GLN A 141 -10.44 -44.20 -24.64
CA GLN A 141 -10.22 -45.66 -24.60
C GLN A 141 -11.38 -46.42 -23.98
N THR A 142 -12.59 -46.28 -24.52
CA THR A 142 -13.67 -47.26 -24.30
C THR A 142 -14.60 -47.37 -25.52
N LYS A 143 -14.08 -47.28 -26.75
CA LYS A 143 -14.83 -47.74 -27.95
C LYS A 143 -13.85 -48.22 -29.02
N LYS A 144 -13.35 -49.45 -28.88
CA LYS A 144 -12.90 -50.34 -29.96
C LYS A 144 -12.44 -51.65 -29.34
N ASP A 145 -13.28 -52.67 -29.49
CA ASP A 145 -12.94 -53.96 -30.10
C ASP A 145 -13.65 -55.13 -29.40
N LEU A 146 -14.53 -55.76 -30.22
CA LEU A 146 -15.23 -57.04 -30.12
C LEU A 146 -16.32 -57.23 -29.04
#